data_AF-A0A957WRQ8-F1
#
_entry.id   AF-A0A957WRQ8-F1
#
_cell.length_a   1.000
_cell.length_b   1.000
_cell.length_c   1.000
_cell.angle_alpha   90.00
_cell.angle_beta   90.00
_cell.angle_gamma   90.00
#
_symmetry.space_group_name_H-M   'P 1'
#
loop_
_entity.id
_entity.type
_entity.pdbx_description
1 polymer ?
#
loop_
_entity_poly.entity_id
_entity_poly.type
_entity_poly.pdbx_seq_one_letter_code
_entity_poly.pdbx_strand_id
1 'polypeptide(L)'
;GLQVFKDLDEYWYAIEALDYLARARHALGKPLTEMRQLAEENLRLSRKGGSVAAIVEALYLLGSTLYKMGDMERIEAKALLEESVALCRKLNYPSGMALALYQLGLTTMASDDDQIASTCFHEALEILISSQFTPIILEILVGLATLRVQQQALTPNQSEILLTLATLVFNHPASNRQTHNNAARLLAELDTAGLPREIITAAKEQAQTMTLEAMAEQILR
;
A
#
# COMPACT_ATOMS: atom_id res chain seq x y z
N GLY A 1 -10.98 13.49 -33.00
CA GLY A 1 -9.85 13.97 -32.16
C GLY A 1 -9.56 12.93 -31.12
N LEU A 2 -8.79 11.91 -31.48
CA LEU A 2 -8.63 10.66 -30.73
C LEU A 2 -7.13 10.34 -30.61
N GLN A 3 -6.35 11.33 -30.17
CA GLN A 3 -4.88 11.25 -30.18
C GLN A 3 -4.20 12.03 -29.05
N VAL A 4 -4.87 12.23 -27.90
CA VAL A 4 -4.28 12.93 -26.73
C VAL A 4 -4.44 12.14 -25.42
N PHE A 5 -4.87 10.87 -25.46
CA PHE A 5 -4.96 10.01 -24.28
C PHE A 5 -3.87 8.94 -24.30
N LYS A 6 -2.60 9.35 -24.18
CA LYS A 6 -1.52 8.36 -24.01
C LYS A 6 -0.75 8.46 -22.71
N ASP A 7 -0.73 9.60 -22.02
CA ASP A 7 0.21 9.73 -20.90
C ASP A 7 -0.38 10.28 -19.58
N LEU A 8 -1.69 10.54 -19.47
CA LEU A 8 -2.25 11.19 -18.25
C LEU A 8 -3.55 10.61 -17.65
N ASP A 9 -4.17 9.57 -18.22
CA ASP A 9 -5.52 9.14 -17.79
C ASP A 9 -5.59 7.82 -17.01
N GLU A 10 -4.62 6.91 -17.15
CA GLU A 10 -4.71 5.56 -16.55
C GLU A 10 -4.52 5.57 -15.02
N TYR A 11 -3.92 6.64 -14.50
CA TYR A 11 -3.69 6.86 -13.08
C TYR A 11 -4.89 7.50 -12.38
N TRP A 12 -5.72 8.23 -13.11
CA TRP A 12 -6.83 9.00 -12.55
C TRP A 12 -8.06 8.13 -12.25
N TYR A 13 -8.39 7.19 -13.14
CA TYR A 13 -9.58 6.33 -12.99
C TYR A 13 -9.51 5.37 -11.78
N ALA A 14 -8.34 4.79 -11.51
CA ALA A 14 -8.15 3.92 -10.36
C ALA A 14 -8.27 4.69 -9.03
N ILE A 15 -7.68 5.89 -8.94
CA ILE A 15 -7.82 6.74 -7.75
C ILE A 15 -9.27 7.21 -7.58
N GLU A 16 -9.95 7.60 -8.65
CA GLU A 16 -11.35 8.05 -8.56
C GLU A 16 -12.30 6.92 -8.15
N ALA A 17 -12.12 5.69 -8.63
CA ALA A 17 -12.93 4.55 -8.23
C ALA A 17 -12.72 4.20 -6.73
N LEU A 18 -11.48 4.37 -6.25
CA LEU A 18 -11.10 4.15 -4.86
C LEU A 18 -11.59 5.25 -3.94
N ASP A 19 -11.46 6.50 -4.37
CA ASP A 19 -12.03 7.66 -3.71
C ASP A 19 -13.56 7.53 -3.67
N TYR A 20 -14.19 7.06 -4.75
CA TYR A 20 -15.64 6.83 -4.81
C TYR A 20 -16.12 5.76 -3.83
N LEU A 21 -15.41 4.63 -3.69
CA LEU A 21 -15.79 3.59 -2.71
C LEU A 21 -15.40 3.92 -1.27
N ALA A 22 -14.27 4.61 -1.07
CA ALA A 22 -13.91 5.15 0.24
C ALA A 22 -14.90 6.22 0.69
N ARG A 23 -15.31 7.11 -0.21
CA ARG A 23 -16.39 8.08 -0.01
C ARG A 23 -17.75 7.42 0.10
N ALA A 24 -18.05 6.35 -0.62
CA ALA A 24 -19.30 5.61 -0.43
C ALA A 24 -19.34 4.96 0.96
N ARG A 25 -18.24 4.33 1.41
CA ARG A 25 -18.13 3.76 2.75
C ARG A 25 -18.23 4.84 3.84
N HIS A 26 -17.58 5.98 3.64
CA HIS A 26 -17.54 7.07 4.62
C HIS A 26 -18.82 7.92 4.62
N ALA A 27 -19.38 8.24 3.46
CA ALA A 27 -20.56 9.09 3.30
C ALA A 27 -21.88 8.33 3.47
N LEU A 28 -21.92 7.02 3.18
CA LEU A 28 -23.14 6.20 3.28
C LEU A 28 -23.12 5.23 4.46
N GLY A 29 -22.00 5.11 5.19
CA GLY A 29 -21.90 4.21 6.35
C GLY A 29 -22.21 2.74 6.04
N LYS A 30 -22.05 2.33 4.77
CA LYS A 30 -22.54 1.02 4.31
C LYS A 30 -21.80 -0.13 4.99
N PRO A 31 -22.53 -1.18 5.42
CA PRO A 31 -21.91 -2.40 5.92
C PRO A 31 -20.96 -3.01 4.89
N LEU A 32 -19.89 -3.65 5.37
CA LEU A 32 -18.92 -4.32 4.48
C LEU A 32 -19.55 -5.40 3.60
N THR A 33 -20.64 -6.02 4.06
CA THR A 33 -21.43 -6.99 3.28
C THR A 33 -22.06 -6.36 2.04
N GLU A 34 -22.55 -5.12 2.13
CA GLU A 34 -23.10 -4.40 0.98
C GLU A 34 -21.98 -3.96 0.03
N MET A 35 -20.82 -3.58 0.57
CA MET A 35 -19.64 -3.26 -0.24
C MET A 35 -19.16 -4.48 -1.03
N ARG A 36 -19.15 -5.66 -0.41
CA ARG A 36 -18.83 -6.93 -1.08
C ARG A 36 -19.77 -7.17 -2.26
N GLN A 37 -21.09 -7.08 -2.04
CA GLN A 37 -22.07 -7.30 -3.10
C GLN A 37 -21.89 -6.35 -4.29
N LEU A 38 -21.64 -5.06 -4.02
CA LEU A 38 -21.40 -4.07 -5.08
C LEU A 38 -20.10 -4.34 -5.84
N ALA A 39 -19.03 -4.76 -5.15
CA ALA A 39 -17.77 -5.11 -5.78
C ALA A 39 -17.87 -6.40 -6.62
N GLU A 40 -18.60 -7.41 -6.14
CA GLU A 40 -18.91 -8.64 -6.89
C GLU A 40 -19.70 -8.34 -8.17
N GLU A 41 -20.72 -7.47 -8.08
CA GLU A 41 -21.52 -7.06 -9.23
C GLU A 41 -20.68 -6.25 -10.24
N ASN A 42 -19.83 -5.34 -9.77
CA ASN A 42 -18.88 -4.63 -10.63
C ASN A 42 -17.97 -5.61 -11.37
N LEU A 43 -17.36 -6.56 -10.67
CA LEU A 43 -16.49 -7.56 -11.31
C LEU A 43 -17.23 -8.36 -12.37
N ARG A 44 -18.48 -8.76 -12.09
CA ARG A 44 -19.33 -9.48 -13.04
C ARG A 44 -19.62 -8.64 -14.29
N LEU A 45 -19.95 -7.36 -14.13
CA LEU A 45 -20.23 -6.44 -15.24
C LEU A 45 -18.95 -6.14 -16.04
N SER A 46 -17.83 -5.91 -15.38
CA SER A 46 -16.52 -5.66 -16.01
C SER A 46 -16.05 -6.86 -16.82
N ARG A 47 -16.23 -8.09 -16.32
CA ARG A 47 -15.96 -9.33 -17.08
C ARG A 47 -16.85 -9.46 -18.31
N LYS A 48 -18.11 -9.04 -18.25
CA LYS A 48 -19.03 -9.03 -19.41
C LYS A 48 -18.69 -7.96 -20.44
N GLY A 49 -18.23 -6.79 -19.98
CA GLY A 49 -17.86 -5.66 -20.82
C GLY A 49 -16.50 -5.84 -21.52
N GLY A 50 -15.63 -6.72 -21.00
CA GLY A 50 -14.36 -7.09 -21.63
C GLY A 50 -13.23 -6.06 -21.48
N SER A 51 -13.45 -4.95 -20.76
CA SER A 51 -12.38 -4.00 -20.45
C SER A 51 -11.47 -4.56 -19.38
N VAL A 52 -10.19 -4.75 -19.71
CA VAL A 52 -9.25 -5.33 -18.75
C VAL A 52 -8.95 -4.39 -17.59
N ALA A 53 -8.80 -3.09 -17.84
CA ALA A 53 -8.60 -2.12 -16.76
C ALA A 53 -9.74 -2.19 -15.73
N ALA A 54 -10.98 -2.29 -16.21
CA ALA A 54 -12.15 -2.44 -15.34
C ALA A 54 -12.15 -3.77 -14.56
N ILE A 55 -11.68 -4.86 -15.16
CA ILE A 55 -11.54 -6.16 -14.47
C ILE A 55 -10.48 -6.08 -13.37
N VAL A 56 -9.30 -5.52 -13.67
CA VAL A 56 -8.20 -5.32 -12.71
C VAL A 56 -8.67 -4.49 -11.51
N GLU A 57 -9.35 -3.38 -11.79
CA GLU A 57 -9.90 -2.49 -10.76
C GLU A 57 -10.96 -3.21 -9.93
N ALA A 58 -11.89 -3.94 -10.55
CA ALA A 58 -12.92 -4.66 -9.82
C ALA A 58 -12.34 -5.78 -8.95
N LEU A 59 -11.32 -6.50 -9.43
CA LEU A 59 -10.58 -7.50 -8.65
C LEU A 59 -9.90 -6.88 -7.43
N TYR A 60 -9.19 -5.77 -7.63
CA TYR A 60 -8.57 -5.01 -6.55
C TYR A 60 -9.62 -4.57 -5.51
N LEU A 61 -10.76 -4.04 -5.96
CA LEU A 61 -11.80 -3.49 -5.08
C LEU A 61 -12.45 -4.57 -4.23
N LEU A 62 -12.75 -5.72 -4.83
CA LEU A 62 -13.29 -6.86 -4.11
C LEU A 62 -12.25 -7.42 -3.13
N GLY A 63 -11.00 -7.59 -3.54
CA GLY A 63 -9.91 -8.02 -2.66
C GLY A 63 -9.72 -7.10 -1.44
N SER A 64 -9.65 -5.78 -1.65
CA SER A 64 -9.56 -4.79 -0.57
C SER A 64 -10.77 -4.83 0.37
N THR A 65 -11.97 -5.06 -0.17
CA THR A 65 -13.20 -5.16 0.63
C THR A 65 -13.19 -6.40 1.51
N LEU A 66 -12.78 -7.54 0.96
CA LEU A 66 -12.66 -8.80 1.68
C LEU A 66 -11.58 -8.74 2.75
N TYR A 67 -10.42 -8.13 2.46
CA TYR A 67 -9.40 -7.84 3.48
C TYR A 67 -9.97 -7.05 4.68
N LYS A 68 -10.82 -6.07 4.41
CA LYS A 68 -11.48 -5.26 5.46
C LYS A 68 -12.56 -6.02 6.24
N MET A 69 -13.11 -7.11 5.69
CA MET A 69 -14.10 -7.95 6.37
C MET A 69 -13.50 -8.82 7.47
N GLY A 70 -12.22 -9.16 7.36
CA GLY A 70 -11.46 -9.88 8.37
C GLY A 70 -10.96 -11.24 7.88
N ASP A 71 -10.60 -12.09 8.83
CA ASP A 71 -9.74 -13.26 8.60
C ASP A 71 -10.37 -14.33 7.71
N MET A 72 -11.69 -14.50 7.80
CA MET A 72 -12.42 -15.54 7.08
C MET A 72 -12.38 -15.30 5.56
N GLU A 73 -12.30 -14.04 5.14
CA GLU A 73 -12.34 -13.62 3.74
C GLU A 73 -10.95 -13.43 3.12
N ARG A 74 -9.86 -13.55 3.90
CA ARG A 74 -8.50 -13.24 3.42
C ARG A 74 -7.98 -14.18 2.34
N ILE A 75 -8.36 -15.45 2.38
CA ILE A 75 -7.96 -16.42 1.35
C ILE A 75 -8.56 -16.01 0.00
N GLU A 76 -9.84 -15.61 0.00
CA GLU A 76 -10.52 -15.11 -1.20
C GLU A 76 -9.91 -13.78 -1.66
N ALA A 77 -9.61 -12.87 -0.73
CA ALA A 77 -8.93 -11.61 -1.04
C ALA A 77 -7.58 -11.84 -1.73
N LYS A 78 -6.75 -12.74 -1.18
CA LYS A 78 -5.44 -13.11 -1.74
C LYS A 78 -5.58 -13.61 -3.18
N ALA A 79 -6.49 -14.57 -3.41
CA ALA A 79 -6.69 -15.14 -4.75
C ALA A 79 -7.10 -14.11 -5.80
N LEU A 80 -8.00 -13.17 -5.44
CA LEU A 80 -8.46 -12.11 -6.34
C LEU A 80 -7.34 -11.10 -6.65
N LEU A 81 -6.51 -10.79 -5.67
CA LEU A 81 -5.37 -9.88 -5.83
C LEU A 81 -4.27 -10.53 -6.68
N GLU A 82 -4.00 -11.82 -6.50
CA GLU A 82 -3.09 -12.60 -7.36
C GLU A 82 -3.59 -12.66 -8.82
N GLU A 83 -4.90 -12.83 -9.04
CA GLU A 83 -5.50 -12.75 -10.37
C GLU A 83 -5.28 -11.36 -11.00
N SER A 84 -5.46 -10.30 -10.21
CA SER A 84 -5.26 -8.91 -10.65
C SER A 84 -3.80 -8.65 -11.05
N VAL A 85 -2.84 -9.06 -10.21
CA VAL A 85 -1.39 -8.95 -10.50
C VAL A 85 -1.03 -9.72 -11.77
N ALA A 86 -1.51 -10.96 -11.92
CA ALA A 86 -1.24 -11.78 -13.11
C ALA A 86 -1.78 -11.14 -14.39
N LEU A 87 -2.98 -10.55 -14.32
CA LEU A 87 -3.60 -9.86 -15.45
C LEU A 87 -2.86 -8.58 -15.82
N CYS A 88 -2.49 -7.76 -14.83
CA CYS A 88 -1.67 -6.56 -15.03
C CYS A 88 -0.32 -6.89 -15.67
N ARG A 89 0.36 -7.94 -15.18
CA ARG A 89 1.65 -8.38 -15.72
C ARG A 89 1.54 -8.84 -17.16
N LYS A 90 0.48 -9.59 -17.50
CA LYS A 90 0.23 -10.04 -18.88
C LYS A 90 0.03 -8.88 -19.86
N LEU A 91 -0.42 -7.73 -19.37
CA LEU A 91 -0.87 -6.61 -20.19
C LEU A 91 0.01 -5.36 -20.07
N ASN A 92 1.12 -5.46 -19.34
CA ASN A 92 2.01 -4.34 -19.05
C ASN A 92 1.25 -3.14 -18.47
N TYR A 93 0.41 -3.39 -17.46
CA TYR A 93 -0.36 -2.37 -16.76
C TYR A 93 0.22 -2.08 -15.35
N PRO A 94 1.28 -1.24 -15.26
CA PRO A 94 2.09 -1.11 -14.04
C PRO A 94 1.32 -0.45 -12.89
N SER A 95 0.47 0.53 -13.15
CA SER A 95 -0.29 1.23 -12.11
C SER A 95 -1.27 0.30 -11.39
N GLY A 96 -2.06 -0.47 -12.15
CA GLY A 96 -2.93 -1.51 -11.60
C GLY A 96 -2.14 -2.59 -10.86
N MET A 97 -0.96 -2.96 -11.37
CA MET A 97 -0.08 -3.95 -10.73
C MET A 97 0.37 -3.48 -9.35
N ALA A 98 0.85 -2.25 -9.25
CA ALA A 98 1.34 -1.69 -7.98
C ALA A 98 0.24 -1.62 -6.91
N LEU A 99 -0.97 -1.21 -7.29
CA LEU A 99 -2.11 -1.19 -6.38
C LEU A 99 -2.47 -2.61 -5.89
N ALA A 100 -2.54 -3.58 -6.81
CA ALA A 100 -2.84 -4.96 -6.47
C ALA A 100 -1.75 -5.58 -5.58
N LEU A 101 -0.47 -5.33 -5.88
CA LEU A 101 0.68 -5.76 -5.07
C LEU A 101 0.66 -5.14 -3.68
N TYR A 102 0.39 -3.84 -3.55
CA TYR A 102 0.27 -3.19 -2.24
C TYR A 102 -0.84 -3.81 -1.38
N GLN A 103 -2.03 -4.05 -1.95
CA GLN A 103 -3.11 -4.70 -1.20
C GLN A 103 -2.82 -6.17 -0.89
N LEU A 104 -2.14 -6.87 -1.80
CA LEU A 104 -1.70 -8.23 -1.55
C LEU A 104 -0.72 -8.27 -0.39
N GLY A 105 0.23 -7.33 -0.34
CA GLY A 105 1.17 -7.16 0.76
C GLY A 105 0.49 -6.94 2.11
N LEU A 106 -0.54 -6.08 2.17
CA LEU A 106 -1.34 -5.91 3.39
C LEU A 106 -2.08 -7.19 3.78
N THR A 107 -2.66 -7.88 2.80
CA THR A 107 -3.43 -9.11 3.03
C THR A 107 -2.54 -10.24 3.55
N THR A 108 -1.33 -10.38 3.03
CA THR A 108 -0.38 -11.43 3.43
C THR A 108 0.35 -11.08 4.72
N MET A 109 0.69 -9.81 4.95
CA MET A 109 1.25 -9.33 6.23
C MET A 109 0.30 -9.63 7.38
N ALA A 110 -1.00 -9.42 7.16
CA ALA A 110 -1.96 -9.69 8.20
C ALA A 110 -2.10 -11.21 8.50
N SER A 111 -1.82 -12.07 7.51
CA SER A 111 -1.87 -13.54 7.63
C SER A 111 -0.53 -14.15 8.04
N ASP A 112 0.38 -13.35 8.60
CA ASP A 112 1.73 -13.73 9.03
C ASP A 112 2.61 -14.34 7.90
N ASP A 113 2.28 -14.05 6.65
CA ASP A 113 3.06 -14.43 5.46
C ASP A 113 3.97 -13.26 5.05
N ASP A 114 4.86 -12.92 5.97
CA ASP A 114 5.71 -11.74 5.94
C ASP A 114 6.67 -11.70 4.75
N GLN A 115 7.11 -12.86 4.27
CA GLN A 115 8.01 -12.96 3.12
C GLN A 115 7.31 -12.56 1.83
N ILE A 116 6.07 -13.04 1.63
CA ILE A 116 5.26 -12.63 0.48
C ILE A 116 4.89 -11.16 0.63
N ALA A 117 4.53 -10.71 1.83
CA ALA A 117 4.21 -9.31 2.09
C ALA A 117 5.37 -8.37 1.71
N SER A 118 6.57 -8.69 2.18
CA SER A 118 7.79 -7.93 1.87
C SER A 118 8.02 -7.87 0.37
N THR A 119 7.94 -9.02 -0.33
CA THR A 119 8.14 -9.09 -1.78
C THR A 119 7.13 -8.21 -2.53
N CYS A 120 5.85 -8.31 -2.18
CA CYS A 120 4.79 -7.52 -2.80
C CYS A 120 4.99 -6.01 -2.59
N PHE A 121 5.38 -5.61 -1.38
CA PHE A 121 5.66 -4.22 -1.06
C PHE A 121 6.89 -3.68 -1.78
N HIS A 122 7.96 -4.47 -1.93
CA HIS A 122 9.14 -4.08 -2.71
C HIS A 122 8.76 -3.83 -4.18
N GLU A 123 8.09 -4.79 -4.83
CA GLU A 123 7.66 -4.64 -6.23
C GLU A 123 6.72 -3.43 -6.41
N ALA A 124 5.77 -3.23 -5.50
CA ALA A 124 4.87 -2.07 -5.55
C ALA A 124 5.63 -0.74 -5.40
N LEU A 125 6.60 -0.68 -4.49
CA LEU A 125 7.41 0.51 -4.24
C LEU A 125 8.26 0.86 -5.46
N GLU A 126 8.91 -0.11 -6.10
CA GLU A 126 9.71 0.10 -7.30
C GLU A 126 8.90 0.73 -8.44
N ILE A 127 7.64 0.32 -8.60
CA ILE A 127 6.75 0.88 -9.62
C ILE A 127 6.30 2.30 -9.25
N LEU A 128 5.98 2.52 -7.96
CA LEU A 128 5.38 3.77 -7.51
C LEU A 128 6.41 4.85 -7.17
N ILE A 129 7.67 4.53 -6.92
CA ILE A 129 8.62 5.53 -6.41
C ILE A 129 8.91 6.67 -7.40
N SER A 130 8.78 6.40 -8.70
CA SER A 130 8.88 7.42 -9.75
C SER A 130 7.55 8.12 -10.05
N SER A 131 6.50 7.80 -9.31
CA SER A 131 5.13 8.30 -9.52
C SER A 131 4.73 9.30 -8.41
N GLN A 132 3.80 10.21 -8.70
CA GLN A 132 3.31 11.19 -7.71
C GLN A 132 2.32 10.59 -6.69
N PHE A 133 2.32 9.26 -6.49
CA PHE A 133 1.38 8.53 -5.63
C PHE A 133 1.81 8.48 -4.16
N THR A 134 2.06 9.65 -3.60
CA THR A 134 2.70 9.81 -2.29
C THR A 134 1.99 9.08 -1.13
N PRO A 135 0.65 9.06 -0.98
CA PRO A 135 0.01 8.38 0.15
C PRO A 135 0.29 6.87 0.22
N ILE A 136 0.27 6.19 -0.93
CA ILE A 136 0.48 4.74 -0.98
C ILE A 136 1.94 4.40 -0.71
N ILE A 137 2.87 5.20 -1.24
CA ILE A 137 4.31 5.05 -0.97
C ILE A 137 4.56 5.11 0.54
N LEU A 138 3.98 6.09 1.25
CA LEU A 138 4.12 6.22 2.70
C LEU A 138 3.58 4.98 3.46
N GLU A 139 2.46 4.42 3.02
CA GLU A 139 1.90 3.21 3.62
C GLU A 139 2.78 1.98 3.36
N ILE A 140 3.32 1.83 2.15
CA ILE A 140 4.25 0.76 1.80
C ILE A 140 5.52 0.86 2.66
N LEU A 141 6.10 2.06 2.79
CA LEU A 141 7.29 2.30 3.60
C LEU A 141 7.07 1.87 5.06
N VAL A 142 5.93 2.24 5.65
CA VAL A 142 5.59 1.83 7.02
C VAL A 142 5.35 0.32 7.11
N GLY A 143 4.72 -0.30 6.10
CA GLY A 143 4.55 -1.75 6.02
C GLY A 143 5.88 -2.50 6.02
N LEU A 144 6.80 -2.10 5.14
CA LEU A 144 8.16 -2.68 5.08
C LEU A 144 8.94 -2.49 6.38
N ALA A 145 8.85 -1.31 6.98
CA ALA A 145 9.50 -1.04 8.25
C ALA A 145 8.94 -1.91 9.38
N THR A 146 7.61 -2.09 9.43
CA THR A 146 6.94 -2.96 10.41
C THR A 146 7.43 -4.40 10.27
N LEU A 147 7.48 -4.94 9.06
CA LEU A 147 8.00 -6.28 8.79
C LEU A 147 9.46 -6.43 9.24
N ARG A 148 10.32 -5.42 8.99
CA ARG A 148 11.72 -5.45 9.42
C ARG A 148 11.87 -5.47 10.94
N VAL A 149 11.06 -4.69 11.68
CA VAL A 149 11.06 -4.69 13.16
C VAL A 149 10.63 -6.05 13.70
N GLN A 150 9.65 -6.71 13.06
CA GLN A 150 9.11 -8.00 13.52
C GLN A 150 10.07 -9.18 13.29
N GLN A 151 10.89 -9.14 12.23
CA GLN A 151 11.66 -10.31 11.80
C GLN A 151 13.05 -10.43 12.42
N GLN A 152 13.69 -9.33 12.85
CA GLN A 152 15.13 -9.36 13.17
C GLN A 152 15.52 -8.45 14.34
N ALA A 153 16.60 -8.85 15.03
CA ALA A 153 17.33 -7.95 15.91
C ALA A 153 18.00 -6.86 15.06
N LEU A 154 17.57 -5.61 15.25
CA LEU A 154 18.04 -4.48 14.47
C LEU A 154 19.46 -4.08 14.88
N THR A 155 20.33 -3.87 13.91
CA THR A 155 21.60 -3.16 14.13
C THR A 155 21.33 -1.67 14.39
N PRO A 156 22.25 -0.94 15.07
CA PRO A 156 22.10 0.50 15.30
C PRO A 156 21.78 1.30 14.03
N ASN A 157 22.45 0.98 12.91
CA ASN A 157 22.21 1.62 11.62
C ASN A 157 20.81 1.31 11.05
N GLN A 158 20.33 0.06 11.19
CA GLN A 158 18.97 -0.29 10.77
C GLN A 158 17.93 0.43 11.64
N SER A 159 18.13 0.50 12.95
CA SER A 159 17.26 1.25 13.85
C SER A 159 17.19 2.73 13.49
N GLU A 160 18.32 3.35 13.12
CA GLU A 160 18.37 4.73 12.65
C GLU A 160 17.56 4.94 11.37
N ILE A 161 17.71 4.06 10.37
CA ILE A 161 16.96 4.12 9.12
C ILE A 161 15.45 3.98 9.38
N LEU A 162 15.04 3.01 10.20
CA LEU A 162 13.62 2.78 10.51
C LEU A 162 13.02 3.92 11.34
N LEU A 163 13.78 4.51 12.28
CA LEU A 163 13.36 5.72 13.00
C LEU A 163 13.21 6.92 12.06
N THR A 164 14.15 7.09 11.13
CA THR A 164 14.11 8.17 10.13
C THR A 164 12.87 8.02 9.26
N LEU A 165 12.62 6.80 8.76
CA LEU A 165 11.43 6.47 7.97
C LEU A 165 10.15 6.76 8.74
N ALA A 166 10.03 6.24 9.96
CA ALA A 166 8.83 6.39 10.77
C ALA A 166 8.57 7.87 11.11
N THR A 167 9.63 8.64 11.40
CA THR A 167 9.55 10.08 11.68
C THR A 167 9.15 10.86 10.43
N LEU A 168 9.73 10.53 9.28
CA LEU A 168 9.40 11.16 8.00
C LEU A 168 7.94 10.92 7.65
N VAL A 169 7.47 9.67 7.72
CA VAL A 169 6.09 9.31 7.42
C VAL A 169 5.12 9.96 8.41
N PHE A 170 5.46 9.98 9.70
CA PHE A 170 4.63 10.60 10.73
C PHE A 170 4.43 12.10 10.53
N ASN A 171 5.39 12.81 9.92
CA ASN A 171 5.30 14.26 9.70
C ASN A 171 4.90 14.63 8.27
N HIS A 172 4.75 13.66 7.37
CA HIS A 172 4.50 13.94 5.96
C HIS A 172 3.04 14.42 5.75
N PRO A 173 2.79 15.57 5.08
CA PRO A 173 1.44 16.13 4.92
C PRO A 173 0.44 15.21 4.20
N ALA A 174 0.92 14.32 3.33
CA ALA A 174 0.11 13.35 2.61
C ALA A 174 -0.23 12.07 3.42
N SER A 175 0.26 11.94 4.65
CA SER A 175 -0.08 10.82 5.53
C SER A 175 -1.53 10.94 5.99
N ASN A 176 -2.34 9.93 5.70
CA ASN A 176 -3.70 9.86 6.22
C ASN A 176 -3.69 9.42 7.70
N ARG A 177 -4.87 9.40 8.34
CA ARG A 177 -5.00 9.03 9.75
C ARG A 177 -4.46 7.63 10.06
N GLN A 178 -4.68 6.67 9.19
CA GLN A 178 -4.19 5.30 9.39
C GLN A 178 -2.67 5.24 9.26
N THR A 179 -2.10 5.87 8.24
CA THR A 179 -0.66 5.97 8.02
C THR A 179 0.03 6.62 9.22
N HIS A 180 -0.52 7.72 9.75
CA HIS A 180 -0.03 8.37 10.97
C HIS A 180 -0.05 7.43 12.18
N ASN A 181 -1.16 6.73 12.41
CA ASN A 181 -1.27 5.80 13.54
C ASN A 181 -0.25 4.65 13.42
N ASN A 182 -0.07 4.10 12.22
CA ASN A 182 0.89 3.03 11.98
C ASN A 182 2.34 3.51 12.20
N ALA A 183 2.68 4.71 11.71
CA ALA A 183 4.00 5.31 11.93
C ALA A 183 4.24 5.65 13.41
N ALA A 184 3.23 6.14 14.13
CA ALA A 184 3.32 6.41 15.56
C ALA A 184 3.57 5.13 16.38
N ARG A 185 2.89 4.04 16.02
CA ARG A 185 3.12 2.73 16.63
C ARG A 185 4.55 2.25 16.40
N LEU A 186 5.05 2.36 15.18
CA LEU A 186 6.42 2.00 14.84
C LEU A 186 7.45 2.82 15.63
N LEU A 187 7.24 4.13 15.77
CA LEU A 187 8.08 4.99 16.62
C LEU A 187 8.08 4.52 18.08
N ALA A 188 6.92 4.16 18.62
CA ALA A 188 6.81 3.65 20.00
C ALA A 188 7.53 2.30 20.16
N GLU A 189 7.37 1.38 19.21
CA GLU A 189 8.06 0.08 19.20
C GLU A 189 9.59 0.28 19.18
N LEU A 190 10.09 1.19 18.35
CA LEU A 190 11.53 1.51 18.27
C LEU A 190 12.05 2.24 19.53
N ASP A 191 11.22 3.06 20.19
CA ASP A 191 11.61 3.73 21.46
C ASP A 191 11.72 2.70 22.61
N THR A 192 10.83 1.71 22.66
CA THR A 192 10.92 0.63 23.67
C THR A 192 12.16 -0.24 23.53
N ALA A 193 12.81 -0.23 22.36
CA ALA A 193 14.09 -0.91 22.16
C ALA A 193 15.28 -0.23 22.86
N GLY A 194 15.08 0.93 23.50
CA GLY A 194 16.09 1.60 24.32
C GLY A 194 17.23 2.21 23.51
N LEU A 195 16.90 2.80 22.35
CA LEU A 195 17.90 3.32 21.43
C LEU A 195 18.69 4.51 22.03
N PRO A 196 20.01 4.60 21.76
CA PRO A 196 20.82 5.75 22.17
C PRO A 196 20.26 7.09 21.69
N ARG A 197 20.40 8.14 22.50
CA ARG A 197 19.89 9.49 22.19
C ARG A 197 20.50 10.06 20.91
N GLU A 198 21.75 9.69 20.62
CA GLU A 198 22.47 10.09 19.43
C GLU A 198 21.76 9.59 18.18
N ILE A 199 21.33 8.32 18.15
CA ILE A 199 20.60 7.71 17.03
C ILE A 199 19.24 8.37 16.83
N ILE A 200 18.51 8.62 17.92
CA ILE A 200 17.20 9.29 17.87
C ILE A 200 17.33 10.71 17.31
N THR A 201 18.39 11.42 17.69
CA THR A 201 18.64 12.80 17.23
C THR A 201 19.02 12.82 15.76
N ALA A 202 19.96 11.97 15.35
CA ALA A 202 20.37 11.82 13.96
C ALA A 202 19.19 11.47 13.05
N ALA A 203 18.36 10.51 13.45
CA ALA A 203 17.18 10.11 12.70
C ALA A 203 16.17 11.25 12.50
N LYS A 204 15.97 12.10 13.52
CA LYS A 204 15.08 13.28 13.43
C LYS A 204 15.62 14.36 12.49
N GLU A 205 16.93 14.63 12.55
CA GLU A 205 17.57 15.59 11.66
C GLU A 205 17.55 15.09 10.21
N GLN A 206 17.85 13.81 10.01
CA GLN A 206 17.81 13.18 8.71
C GLN A 206 16.39 13.19 8.12
N ALA A 207 15.36 12.90 8.93
CA ALA A 207 13.97 12.89 8.48
C ALA A 207 13.46 14.25 7.96
N GLN A 208 14.06 15.37 8.39
CA GLN A 208 13.70 16.71 7.91
C GLN A 208 14.20 17.02 6.49
N THR A 209 15.26 16.33 6.06
CA THR A 209 15.95 16.60 4.78
C THR A 209 15.84 15.44 3.79
N MET A 210 15.43 14.26 4.26
CA MET A 210 15.24 13.05 3.47
C MET A 210 14.05 13.17 2.50
N THR A 211 14.24 12.78 1.24
CA THR A 211 13.13 12.64 0.27
C THR A 211 12.55 11.23 0.30
N LEU A 212 11.36 11.05 -0.26
CA LEU A 212 10.73 9.73 -0.32
C LEU A 212 11.50 8.76 -1.20
N GLU A 213 12.08 9.25 -2.30
CA GLU A 213 12.91 8.48 -3.22
C GLU A 213 14.17 7.98 -2.53
N ALA A 214 14.88 8.87 -1.81
CA ALA A 214 16.06 8.49 -1.06
C ALA A 214 15.73 7.49 0.07
N MET A 215 14.59 7.66 0.74
CA MET A 215 14.12 6.71 1.75
C MET A 215 13.75 5.35 1.15
N ALA A 216 13.06 5.34 0.01
CA ALA A 216 12.73 4.12 -0.70
C ALA A 216 13.99 3.38 -1.17
N GLU A 217 14.98 4.09 -1.71
CA GLU A 217 16.26 3.47 -2.07
C GLU A 217 16.98 2.85 -0.87
N GLN A 218 16.89 3.45 0.32
CA GLN A 218 17.48 2.89 1.54
C GLN A 218 16.73 1.65 2.04
N ILE A 219 15.41 1.60 1.93
CA ILE A 219 14.62 0.45 2.39
C ILE A 219 14.62 -0.72 1.41
N LEU A 220 14.92 -0.49 0.13
CA LEU A 220 15.05 -1.54 -0.89
C LEU A 220 16.43 -2.22 -0.86
N ARG A 221 17.42 -1.62 -0.20
CA ARG A 221 18.75 -2.21 0.06
C ARG A 221 18.74 -3.11 1.29
#